data_AF-A0A7V9FNV3-F1
#
_entry.id   AF-A0A7V9FNV3-F1
#
_cell.length_a   1.000
_cell.length_b   1.000
_cell.length_c   1.000
_cell.angle_alpha   90.00
_cell.angle_beta   90.00
_cell.angle_gamma   90.00
#
_symmetry.space_group_name_H-M   'P 1'
#
loop_
_entity.id
_entity.type
_entity.pdbx_description
1 polymer ?
#
loop_
_entity_poly.entity_id
_entity_poly.type
_entity_poly.pdbx_seq_one_letter_code
_entity_poly.pdbx_strand_id
1 'polypeptide(L)'
;MFDRLGSIQFDPIEIAGRNHDLVLLSRVAGYRRELTDRLLYEERSLYETYNKGLSLVPTAELPWYRIAWDRARLMHDGGAFDEHAPLVEELLDRIRTTGPSHVTEPTACSGGAARLSCGWGRRREYGRSTGWRATCR
;
A
#
# COMPACT_ATOMS: atom_id res chain seq x y z
N MET A 1 23.81 4.69 -3.74
CA MET A 1 23.71 3.46 -2.91
C MET A 1 22.56 2.61 -3.39
N PHE A 2 21.34 3.17 -3.42
CA PHE A 2 20.21 2.50 -4.05
C PHE A 2 20.47 2.16 -5.52
N ASP A 3 21.20 2.98 -6.27
CA ASP A 3 21.63 2.66 -7.65
C ASP A 3 22.53 1.41 -7.77
N ARG A 4 23.13 0.97 -6.66
CA ARG A 4 23.95 -0.26 -6.60
C ARG A 4 23.17 -1.48 -6.13
N LEU A 5 22.21 -1.31 -5.22
CA LEU A 5 21.39 -2.40 -4.69
C LEU A 5 20.11 -2.65 -5.51
N GLY A 6 19.63 -1.65 -6.25
CA GLY A 6 18.35 -1.63 -6.97
C GLY A 6 17.16 -1.52 -6.02
N SER A 7 16.97 -2.52 -5.15
CA SER A 7 15.84 -2.57 -4.22
C SER A 7 16.24 -3.09 -2.84
N ILE A 8 15.66 -2.52 -1.79
CA ILE A 8 15.82 -3.00 -0.41
C ILE A 8 14.47 -3.41 0.13
N GLN A 9 14.35 -4.61 0.71
CA GLN A 9 13.10 -5.05 1.30
C GLN A 9 12.69 -4.12 2.46
N PHE A 10 11.47 -3.60 2.39
CA PHE A 10 10.84 -2.87 3.47
C PHE A 10 10.17 -3.86 4.42
N ASP A 11 10.43 -3.69 5.70
CA ASP A 11 9.83 -4.49 6.77
C ASP A 11 9.49 -3.54 7.92
N PRO A 12 8.19 -3.39 8.24
CA PRO A 12 7.75 -2.53 9.33
C PRO A 12 7.97 -3.16 10.71
N ILE A 13 8.32 -4.46 10.79
CA ILE A 13 8.55 -5.13 12.06
C ILE A 13 9.85 -4.61 12.69
N GLU A 14 9.74 -4.15 13.93
CA GLU A 14 10.85 -3.54 14.66
C GLU A 14 11.03 -4.19 16.03
N ILE A 15 11.59 -5.41 16.05
CA ILE A 15 12.00 -6.05 17.32
C ILE A 15 13.45 -5.68 17.66
N ALA A 16 14.34 -5.75 16.68
CA ALA A 16 15.76 -5.42 16.81
C ALA A 16 16.19 -4.25 15.89
N GLY A 17 15.21 -3.55 15.31
CA GLY A 17 15.39 -2.60 14.21
C GLY A 17 14.66 -3.07 12.93
N ARG A 18 14.24 -2.11 12.09
CA ARG A 18 13.63 -2.41 10.78
C ARG A 18 14.70 -2.99 9.84
N ASN A 19 14.35 -4.00 9.05
CA ASN A 19 15.33 -4.69 8.20
C ASN A 19 16.11 -3.73 7.26
N HIS A 20 15.42 -2.80 6.61
CA HIS A 20 16.05 -1.82 5.72
C HIS A 20 17.04 -0.89 6.45
N ASP A 21 16.76 -0.53 7.71
CA ASP A 21 17.68 0.26 8.52
C ASP A 21 18.97 -0.50 8.83
N LEU A 22 18.87 -1.80 9.14
CA LEU A 22 20.02 -2.65 9.41
C LEU A 22 20.89 -2.84 8.15
N VAL A 23 20.27 -3.02 6.99
CA VAL A 23 20.97 -3.12 5.70
C VAL A 23 21.73 -1.83 5.39
N LEU A 24 21.11 -0.67 5.62
CA LEU A 24 21.73 0.62 5.34
C LEU A 24 22.82 0.98 6.36
N LEU A 25 22.59 0.71 7.65
CA LEU A 25 23.56 0.92 8.72
C LEU A 25 24.88 0.18 8.46
N SER A 26 24.80 -1.04 7.94
CA SER A 26 26.00 -1.86 7.64
C SER A 26 26.80 -1.40 6.42
N ARG A 27 26.26 -0.49 5.59
CA ARG A 27 26.84 -0.13 4.28
C ARG A 27 27.05 1.37 4.07
N VAL A 28 26.36 2.21 4.83
CA VAL A 28 26.41 3.66 4.71
C VAL A 28 27.03 4.22 5.98
N ALA A 29 28.25 4.76 5.84
CA ALA A 29 28.93 5.41 6.96
C ALA A 29 28.10 6.59 7.48
N GLY A 30 27.91 6.67 8.79
CA GLY A 30 27.10 7.72 9.43
C GLY A 30 25.60 7.61 9.17
N TYR A 31 25.10 6.43 8.78
CA TYR A 31 23.68 6.22 8.57
C TYR A 31 22.86 6.57 9.81
N ARG A 32 21.75 7.27 9.59
CA ARG A 32 20.69 7.46 10.56
C ARG A 32 19.34 7.18 9.93
N ARG A 33 18.37 6.76 10.73
CA ARG A 33 17.03 6.37 10.27
C ARG A 33 16.31 7.52 9.56
N GLU A 34 16.53 8.75 10.04
CA GLU A 34 15.95 9.97 9.45
C GLU A 34 16.41 10.19 8.00
N LEU A 35 17.57 9.64 7.60
CA LEU A 35 18.00 9.71 6.20
C LEU A 35 17.02 8.95 5.30
N THR A 36 16.60 7.75 5.70
CA THR A 36 15.65 6.95 4.91
C THR A 36 14.27 7.57 4.92
N ASP A 37 13.81 8.04 6.09
CA ASP A 37 12.50 8.68 6.20
C ASP A 37 12.45 9.97 5.34
N ARG A 38 13.52 10.78 5.35
CA ARG A 38 13.66 11.95 4.47
C ARG A 38 13.62 11.57 2.99
N LEU A 39 14.34 10.52 2.58
CA LEU A 39 14.34 10.07 1.18
C LEU A 39 12.96 9.57 0.72
N LEU A 40 12.19 8.94 1.62
CA LEU A 40 10.85 8.40 1.34
C LEU A 40 9.77 9.48 1.34
N TYR A 41 9.72 10.30 2.38
CA TYR A 41 8.53 11.12 2.67
C TYR A 41 8.74 12.61 2.40
N GLU A 42 9.98 13.11 2.50
CA GLU A 42 10.30 14.51 2.26
C GLU A 42 10.77 14.73 0.81
N GLU A 43 11.90 14.12 0.44
CA GLU A 43 12.51 14.26 -0.90
C GLU A 43 11.79 13.43 -1.96
N ARG A 44 11.08 12.36 -1.56
CA ARG A 44 10.39 11.41 -2.45
C ARG A 44 11.29 10.87 -3.57
N SER A 45 12.57 10.70 -3.27
CA SER A 45 13.56 10.09 -4.15
C SER A 45 13.53 8.56 -4.08
N LEU A 46 12.90 8.02 -3.03
CA LEU A 46 12.52 6.62 -2.89
C LEU A 46 11.00 6.48 -2.81
N TYR A 47 10.48 5.31 -3.20
CA TYR A 47 9.09 4.92 -2.99
C TYR A 47 8.97 3.44 -2.64
N GLU A 48 7.81 3.08 -2.08
CA GLU A 48 7.46 1.72 -1.72
C GLU A 48 6.76 1.02 -2.87
N THR A 49 7.23 -0.18 -3.24
CA THR A 49 6.59 -1.01 -4.26
C THR A 49 6.80 -2.50 -4.00
N TYR A 50 6.00 -3.33 -4.64
CA TYR A 50 6.17 -4.78 -4.59
C TYR A 50 7.19 -5.23 -5.63
N ASN A 51 8.37 -5.65 -5.17
CA ASN A 51 9.38 -6.37 -5.92
C ASN A 51 9.65 -7.73 -5.27
N LYS A 52 8.92 -8.78 -5.69
CA LYS A 52 8.79 -10.08 -4.99
C LYS A 52 8.20 -9.98 -3.57
N GLY A 53 8.53 -8.94 -2.80
CA GLY A 53 7.90 -8.46 -1.57
C GLY A 53 7.93 -6.93 -1.50
N LEU A 54 7.39 -6.34 -0.43
CA LEU A 54 7.38 -4.88 -0.25
C LEU A 54 8.82 -4.36 -0.14
N SER A 55 9.19 -3.38 -0.97
CA SER A 55 10.57 -2.91 -1.14
C SER A 55 10.63 -1.41 -1.35
N LEU A 56 11.73 -0.81 -0.90
CA LEU A 56 12.14 0.56 -1.19
C LEU A 56 12.97 0.58 -2.47
N VAL A 57 12.57 1.43 -3.43
CA VAL A 57 13.22 1.57 -4.73
C VAL A 57 13.35 3.05 -5.14
N PRO A 58 14.34 3.42 -5.98
CA PRO A 58 14.46 4.78 -6.50
C PRO A 58 13.28 5.18 -7.38
N THR A 59 12.78 6.40 -7.21
CA THR A 59 11.73 6.99 -8.07
C THR A 59 12.15 7.02 -9.55
N ALA A 60 13.45 7.07 -9.84
CA ALA A 60 13.98 6.96 -11.20
C ALA A 60 13.64 5.61 -11.89
N GLU A 61 13.37 4.55 -11.12
CA GLU A 61 13.02 3.22 -11.63
C GLU A 61 11.52 3.02 -11.84
N LEU A 62 10.69 4.04 -11.56
CA LEU A 62 9.23 4.00 -11.77
C LEU A 62 8.79 3.40 -13.12
N PRO A 63 9.42 3.74 -14.28
CA PRO A 63 9.01 3.19 -15.57
C PRO A 63 9.05 1.65 -15.62
N TRP A 64 9.99 1.02 -14.91
CA TRP A 64 10.14 -0.43 -14.88
C TRP A 64 9.06 -1.10 -14.04
N TYR A 65 8.72 -0.50 -12.89
CA TYR A 65 7.70 -1.04 -11.98
C TYR A 65 6.27 -0.74 -12.43
N ARG A 66 6.08 0.31 -13.24
CA ARG A 66 4.77 0.67 -13.81
C ARG A 66 4.13 -0.46 -14.60
N ILE A 67 4.93 -1.31 -15.23
CA ILE A 67 4.43 -2.47 -16.02
C ILE A 67 3.51 -3.37 -15.18
N ALA A 68 3.82 -3.58 -13.90
CA ALA A 68 2.98 -4.40 -13.02
C ALA A 68 1.62 -3.73 -12.74
N TRP A 69 1.61 -2.40 -12.57
CA TRP A 69 0.40 -1.63 -12.36
C TRP A 69 -0.46 -1.53 -13.61
N ASP A 70 0.15 -1.35 -14.78
CA ASP A 70 -0.54 -1.35 -16.07
C ASP A 70 -1.19 -2.72 -16.33
N ARG A 71 -0.51 -3.83 -16.00
CA ARG A 71 -1.09 -5.18 -16.07
C ARG A 71 -2.23 -5.39 -15.07
N ALA A 72 -2.07 -4.93 -13.84
CA ALA A 72 -3.13 -5.00 -12.83
C ALA A 72 -4.36 -4.22 -13.29
N ARG A 73 -4.17 -3.02 -13.84
CA ARG A 73 -5.25 -2.24 -14.45
C ARG A 73 -5.96 -3.03 -15.54
N LEU A 74 -5.22 -3.59 -16.51
CA LEU A 74 -5.82 -4.41 -17.58
C LEU A 74 -6.61 -5.63 -17.07
N MET A 75 -6.26 -6.18 -15.90
CA MET A 75 -7.02 -7.28 -15.30
C MET A 75 -8.31 -6.86 -14.61
N HIS A 76 -8.42 -5.60 -14.21
CA HIS A 76 -9.58 -5.06 -13.48
C HIS A 76 -10.50 -4.20 -14.36
N ASP A 77 -9.95 -3.60 -15.42
CA ASP A 77 -10.69 -2.98 -16.52
C ASP A 77 -11.59 -4.04 -17.17
N GLY A 78 -12.84 -3.70 -17.51
CA GLY A 78 -13.84 -4.67 -17.99
C GLY A 78 -14.52 -5.49 -16.89
N GLY A 79 -14.13 -5.30 -15.63
CA GLY A 79 -14.62 -6.08 -14.48
C GLY A 79 -14.89 -5.20 -13.26
N ALA A 80 -14.18 -5.44 -12.16
CA ALA A 80 -14.44 -4.81 -10.86
C ALA A 80 -14.44 -3.27 -10.90
N PHE A 81 -13.61 -2.65 -11.75
CA PHE A 81 -13.59 -1.18 -11.87
C PHE A 81 -14.81 -0.64 -12.61
N ASP A 82 -15.36 -1.38 -13.57
CA ASP A 82 -16.58 -0.98 -14.28
C ASP A 82 -17.83 -1.29 -13.45
N GLU A 83 -17.88 -2.47 -12.79
CA GLU A 83 -18.96 -2.86 -11.89
C GLU A 83 -19.14 -1.87 -10.73
N HIS A 84 -18.03 -1.32 -10.24
CA HIS A 84 -18.01 -0.37 -9.13
C HIS A 84 -17.59 1.05 -9.55
N ALA A 85 -17.81 1.42 -10.82
CA ALA A 85 -17.38 2.71 -11.37
C ALA A 85 -17.76 3.93 -10.50
N PRO A 86 -18.98 4.04 -9.92
CA PRO A 86 -19.32 5.16 -9.04
C PRO A 86 -18.41 5.27 -7.81
N LEU A 87 -18.05 4.14 -7.19
CA LEU A 87 -17.15 4.10 -6.04
C LEU A 87 -15.70 4.41 -6.44
N VAL A 88 -15.26 3.92 -7.60
CA VAL A 88 -13.91 4.21 -8.13
C VAL A 88 -13.76 5.71 -8.37
N GLU A 89 -14.74 6.35 -9.02
CA GLU A 89 -14.70 7.79 -9.25
C GLU A 89 -14.76 8.60 -7.95
N GLU A 90 -15.59 8.21 -6.99
CA GLU A 90 -15.62 8.83 -5.64
C GLU A 90 -14.24 8.77 -4.97
N LEU A 91 -13.61 7.59 -4.98
CA LEU A 91 -12.30 7.38 -4.37
C LEU A 91 -11.21 8.21 -5.06
N LEU A 92 -11.22 8.26 -6.39
CA LEU A 92 -10.26 9.05 -7.16
C LEU A 92 -10.44 10.55 -6.92
N ASP A 93 -11.68 11.05 -6.89
CA ASP A 93 -11.96 12.46 -6.60
C ASP A 93 -11.54 12.85 -5.18
N ARG A 94 -11.79 11.97 -4.21
CA ARG A 94 -11.32 12.16 -2.85
C ARG A 94 -9.80 12.24 -2.77
N ILE A 95 -9.08 11.30 -3.37
CA ILE A 95 -7.61 11.30 -3.36
C ILE A 95 -7.05 12.61 -3.96
N ARG A 96 -7.70 13.16 -5.00
CA ARG A 96 -7.32 14.44 -5.61
C ARG A 96 -7.59 15.64 -4.70
N THR A 97 -8.67 15.63 -3.94
CA THR A 97 -9.13 16.78 -3.13
C THR A 97 -8.53 16.79 -1.73
N THR A 98 -8.49 15.64 -1.05
CA THR A 98 -8.02 15.51 0.34
C THR A 98 -6.61 14.96 0.46
N GLY A 99 -6.05 14.41 -0.62
CA GLY A 99 -4.74 13.75 -0.62
C GLY A 99 -4.82 12.27 -0.23
N PRO A 100 -3.68 11.67 0.19
CA PRO A 100 -3.61 10.25 0.52
C PRO A 100 -4.59 9.84 1.62
N SER A 101 -5.37 8.78 1.37
CA SER A 101 -6.34 8.21 2.32
C SER A 101 -5.84 6.90 2.92
N HIS A 102 -6.19 6.65 4.18
CA HIS A 102 -5.98 5.34 4.80
C HIS A 102 -7.06 4.34 4.33
N VAL A 103 -6.69 3.05 4.22
CA VAL A 103 -7.59 1.99 3.70
C VAL A 103 -8.89 1.83 4.50
N THR A 104 -8.87 2.22 5.78
CA THR A 104 -10.04 2.14 6.67
C THR A 104 -10.85 3.43 6.75
N GLU A 105 -10.51 4.45 5.97
CA GLU A 105 -11.31 5.68 5.97
C GLU A 105 -12.70 5.43 5.37
N PRO A 106 -13.77 5.89 6.04
CA PRO A 106 -15.15 5.70 5.55
C PRO A 106 -15.31 6.29 4.14
N THR A 107 -16.01 5.60 3.26
CA THR A 107 -16.47 6.13 1.95
C THR A 107 -17.95 6.45 2.02
N ALA A 108 -18.43 7.40 1.21
CA ALA A 108 -19.85 7.79 1.20
C ALA A 108 -20.74 6.62 0.75
N CYS A 109 -20.26 5.76 -0.15
CA CYS A 109 -20.92 4.50 -0.51
C CYS A 109 -20.88 3.41 0.58
N SER A 110 -20.08 3.55 1.65
CA SER A 110 -20.10 2.63 2.79
C SER A 110 -21.22 2.98 3.77
N GLY A 111 -22.47 2.75 3.36
CA GLY A 111 -23.62 2.74 4.25
C GLY A 111 -23.49 1.62 5.29
N GLY A 112 -22.79 1.90 6.38
CA GLY A 112 -22.59 0.97 7.49
C GLY A 112 -21.11 0.83 7.85
N ALA A 113 -20.77 1.16 9.10
CA ALA A 113 -19.44 1.04 9.69
C ALA A 113 -19.01 -0.43 9.87
N ALA A 114 -18.91 -1.20 8.78
CA ALA A 114 -18.30 -2.51 8.78
C ALA A 114 -16.79 -2.34 8.53
N ARG A 115 -16.03 -2.36 9.62
CA ARG A 115 -14.56 -2.36 9.60
C ARG A 115 -14.09 -3.58 8.80
N LEU A 116 -13.68 -3.39 7.55
CA LEU A 116 -13.04 -4.44 6.77
C LEU A 116 -11.76 -4.86 7.50
N SER A 117 -11.73 -6.10 7.97
CA SER A 117 -10.56 -6.62 8.67
C SER A 117 -9.48 -6.99 7.65
N CYS A 118 -8.60 -6.04 7.33
CA CYS A 118 -7.41 -6.28 6.54
C CYS A 118 -6.32 -6.88 7.45
N GLY A 119 -6.41 -8.20 7.71
CA GLY A 119 -5.38 -8.96 8.42
C GLY A 119 -4.87 -10.10 7.54
N TRP A 120 -3.55 -10.28 7.48
CA TRP A 120 -2.96 -11.45 6.84
C TRP A 120 -3.20 -12.70 7.72
N GLY A 121 -4.08 -13.59 7.25
CA GLY A 121 -4.35 -14.89 7.88
C GLY A 121 -5.79 -15.37 7.70
N ARG A 122 -5.98 -16.66 7.41
CA ARG A 122 -7.33 -17.28 7.42
C ARG A 122 -7.88 -17.25 8.84
N ARG A 123 -8.96 -16.49 9.06
CA ARG A 123 -9.69 -16.51 10.33
C ARG A 123 -10.43 -17.84 10.42
N ARG A 124 -10.15 -18.66 11.44
CA ARG A 124 -11.06 -19.73 11.85
C ARG A 124 -12.32 -19.07 12.41
N GLU A 125 -13.46 -19.39 11.81
CA GLU A 125 -14.77 -19.02 12.32
C GLU A 125 -14.98 -19.67 13.70
N TYR A 126 -15.00 -18.87 14.76
CA TYR A 126 -15.72 -19.24 15.97
C TYR A 126 -17.07 -18.53 15.89
N GLY A 127 -18.11 -19.30 15.62
CA GLY A 127 -19.45 -18.80 15.34
C GLY A 127 -20.04 -17.98 16.47
N ARG A 128 -20.78 -16.94 16.10
CA ARG A 128 -22.02 -16.57 16.79
C ARG A 128 -23.04 -16.18 15.73
N SER A 129 -24.12 -16.95 15.74
CA SER A 129 -25.38 -16.72 15.05
C SER A 129 -25.89 -15.29 15.25
N THR A 130 -26.19 -14.60 14.15
CA THR A 130 -27.44 -13.83 13.95
C THR A 130 -27.48 -13.33 12.51
N GLY A 131 -28.49 -13.78 11.77
CA GLY A 131 -28.64 -13.48 10.35
C GLY A 131 -28.93 -12.01 10.08
N TRP A 132 -28.38 -11.50 8.99
CA TRP A 132 -28.79 -10.23 8.40
C TRP A 132 -28.89 -10.40 6.89
N ARG A 133 -30.12 -10.32 6.37
CA ARG A 133 -30.39 -9.99 4.97
C ARG A 133 -30.39 -8.46 4.88
N ALA A 134 -29.59 -7.91 3.97
CA ALA A 134 -29.72 -6.51 3.57
C ALA A 134 -30.16 -6.47 2.11
N THR A 135 -31.43 -6.15 1.88
CA THR A 135 -31.92 -5.62 0.60
C THR A 135 -31.57 -4.13 0.55
N CYS A 136 -30.81 -3.72 -0.47
CA CYS A 136 -30.69 -2.31 -0.83
C CYS A 136 -32.02 -1.82 -1.44
N ARG A 137 -32.44 -0.62 -1.05
CA ARG A 137 -33.47 0.16 -1.72
C ARG A 137 -32.87 1.54 -1.99
#